data_AF-A0A7W1UPC5-F1
#
_entry.id   AF-A0A7W1UPC5-F1
#
_cell.length_a   1.000
_cell.length_b   1.000
_cell.length_c   1.000
_cell.angle_alpha   90.00
_cell.angle_beta   90.00
_cell.angle_gamma   90.00
#
_symmetry.space_group_name_H-M   'P 1'
#
loop_
_entity.id
_entity.type
_entity.pdbx_description
1 polymer ?
#
loop_
_entity_poly.entity_id
_entity_poly.type
_entity_poly.pdbx_seq_one_letter_code
_entity_poly.pdbx_strand_id
1 'polypeptide(L)'
;MLLSKNIINPLILLMLFCVNGNTYSQLSANLNPSGERNILEDRSEWTEIIRERKEYSATYVTPDGRSITHYSKQPLNYYNPNGMLVPVNVTPIESSKGFTAADQPNSVTLLNTGAVEI
;
A
#
# COMPACT_ATOMS: atom_id res chain seq x y z
N MET A 1 -32.42 26.42 -43.28
CA MET A 1 -31.60 25.70 -42.28
C MET A 1 -32.26 25.89 -40.92
N LEU A 2 -33.12 24.95 -40.52
CA LEU A 2 -33.94 25.02 -39.29
C LEU A 2 -33.14 24.44 -38.13
N LEU A 3 -32.67 25.28 -37.22
CA LEU A 3 -32.16 24.84 -35.91
C LEU A 3 -33.34 24.76 -34.94
N SER A 4 -33.88 23.55 -34.77
CA SER A 4 -34.87 23.26 -33.73
C SER A 4 -34.23 23.41 -32.35
N LYS A 5 -34.72 24.36 -31.55
CA LYS A 5 -34.36 24.49 -30.14
C LYS A 5 -34.94 23.31 -29.37
N ASN A 6 -34.10 22.33 -29.02
CA ASN A 6 -34.45 21.27 -28.08
C ASN A 6 -34.53 21.89 -26.67
N ILE A 7 -35.73 22.27 -26.25
CA ILE A 7 -35.99 22.70 -24.88
C ILE A 7 -36.05 21.42 -24.04
N ILE A 8 -34.91 21.05 -23.45
CA ILE A 8 -34.87 19.97 -22.46
C ILE A 8 -35.65 20.44 -21.24
N ASN A 9 -36.74 19.75 -20.91
CA ASN A 9 -37.54 20.04 -19.74
C ASN A 9 -36.67 19.82 -18.47
N PRO A 10 -36.46 20.84 -17.63
CA PRO A 10 -35.62 20.71 -16.43
C PRO A 10 -36.13 19.63 -15.46
N LEU A 11 -37.42 19.26 -15.51
CA LEU A 11 -37.98 18.17 -14.72
C LEU A 11 -37.43 16.80 -15.13
N ILE A 12 -37.14 16.60 -16.43
CA ILE A 12 -36.56 15.36 -16.96
C ILE A 12 -35.09 15.26 -16.54
N LEU A 13 -34.38 16.40 -16.51
CA LEU A 13 -33.00 16.46 -16.02
C LEU A 13 -32.92 16.12 -14.53
N LEU A 14 -33.88 16.58 -13.72
CA LEU A 14 -33.94 16.29 -12.28
C LEU A 14 -34.21 14.80 -12.00
N MET A 15 -35.09 14.16 -12.76
CA MET A 15 -35.37 12.73 -12.64
C MET A 15 -34.14 11.86 -12.92
N LEU A 16 -33.28 12.25 -13.87
CA LEU A 16 -32.04 11.52 -14.19
C LEU A 16 -30.99 11.55 -13.06
N PHE A 17 -31.00 12.58 -12.20
CA PHE A 17 -30.11 12.65 -11.03
C PHE A 17 -30.61 11.83 -9.84
N CYS A 18 -31.92 11.55 -9.76
CA CYS A 18 -32.49 10.79 -8.64
C CYS A 18 -32.28 9.27 -8.73
N VAL A 19 -32.01 8.70 -9.91
CA VAL A 19 -31.93 7.23 -10.10
C VAL A 19 -30.52 6.66 -9.88
N ASN A 20 -29.48 7.49 -9.75
CA ASN A 20 -28.11 7.05 -9.50
C ASN A 20 -27.66 7.21 -8.04
N GLY A 21 -28.60 7.17 -7.10
CA GLY A 21 -28.31 6.99 -5.68
C GLY A 21 -27.90 5.55 -5.39
N ASN A 22 -26.81 5.08 -5.98
CA ASN A 22 -26.18 3.84 -5.55
C ASN A 22 -25.88 3.98 -4.06
N THR A 23 -26.55 3.16 -3.27
CA THR A 23 -26.32 2.94 -1.86
C THR A 23 -24.91 2.41 -1.66
N TYR A 24 -23.93 3.31 -1.57
CA TYR A 24 -22.70 3.02 -0.84
C TYR A 24 -23.08 3.02 0.63
N SER A 25 -23.51 1.86 1.12
CA SER A 25 -23.55 1.58 2.54
C SER A 25 -22.13 1.80 3.06
N GLN A 26 -21.89 2.98 3.64
CA GLN A 26 -20.70 3.25 4.41
C GLN A 26 -20.74 2.27 5.58
N LEU A 27 -19.96 1.19 5.48
CA LEU A 27 -19.54 0.44 6.65
C LEU A 27 -18.86 1.46 7.56
N SER A 28 -19.60 1.94 8.55
CA SER A 28 -19.05 2.74 9.62
C SER A 28 -17.90 1.93 10.21
N ALA A 29 -16.67 2.41 10.06
CA ALA A 29 -15.54 1.82 10.73
C ALA A 29 -15.87 1.82 12.22
N ASN A 30 -16.13 0.64 12.79
CA ASN A 30 -16.37 0.52 14.21
C ASN A 30 -15.05 0.89 14.91
N LEU A 31 -15.00 2.10 15.47
CA LEU A 31 -13.84 2.62 16.19
C LEU A 31 -13.61 1.90 17.53
N ASN A 32 -14.50 0.97 17.88
CA ASN A 32 -14.41 0.17 19.09
C ASN A 32 -14.30 -1.33 18.71
N PRO A 33 -13.08 -1.86 18.51
CA PRO A 33 -12.90 -3.28 18.22
C PRO A 33 -13.42 -4.10 19.40
N SER A 34 -14.38 -4.99 19.14
CA SER A 34 -14.83 -5.97 20.13
C SER A 34 -13.77 -7.05 20.28
N GLY A 35 -12.99 -6.99 21.37
CA GLY A 35 -11.98 -8.01 21.71
C GLY A 35 -10.84 -7.42 22.54
N GLU A 36 -10.29 -8.20 23.47
CA GLU A 36 -9.05 -7.85 24.15
C GLU A 36 -7.92 -7.81 23.11
N ARG A 37 -7.32 -6.63 22.91
CA ARG A 37 -6.15 -6.50 22.03
C ARG A 37 -4.94 -7.09 22.72
N ASN A 38 -4.35 -8.12 22.12
CA ASN A 38 -3.03 -8.54 22.52
C ASN A 38 -2.02 -7.50 21.99
N ILE A 39 -1.53 -6.63 22.88
CA ILE A 39 -0.50 -5.63 22.58
C ILE A 39 0.85 -6.26 22.15
N LEU A 40 0.99 -7.58 22.33
CA LEU A 40 2.12 -8.40 21.89
C LEU A 40 1.71 -9.37 20.79
N GLU A 41 0.81 -8.96 19.88
CA GLU A 41 0.43 -9.77 18.71
C GLU A 41 1.67 -10.22 17.93
N ASP A 42 1.81 -11.54 17.77
CA ASP A 42 2.85 -12.12 16.94
C ASP A 42 2.60 -11.77 15.47
N ARG A 43 3.60 -11.19 14.83
CA ARG A 43 3.56 -10.77 13.42
C ARG A 43 4.06 -11.86 12.47
N SER A 44 4.56 -12.98 13.00
CA SER A 44 5.11 -14.08 12.20
C SER A 44 4.07 -14.70 11.27
N GLU A 45 2.80 -14.70 11.67
CA GLU A 45 1.67 -15.26 10.90
C GLU A 45 0.97 -14.23 10.01
N TRP A 46 1.40 -12.97 10.02
CA TRP A 46 0.74 -11.92 9.26
C TRP A 46 1.10 -12.03 7.78
N THR A 47 0.08 -11.96 6.92
CA THR A 47 0.27 -12.03 5.47
C THR A 47 0.18 -10.65 4.85
N GLU A 48 1.21 -10.22 4.12
CA GLU A 48 1.22 -8.91 3.47
C GLU A 48 0.25 -8.84 2.27
N ILE A 49 -0.47 -7.72 2.15
CA ILE A 49 -1.32 -7.39 1.00
C ILE A 49 -0.49 -6.62 -0.03
N ILE A 50 0.19 -7.33 -0.94
CA ILE A 50 1.14 -6.75 -1.91
C ILE A 50 0.53 -5.59 -2.73
N ARG A 51 -0.75 -5.70 -3.13
CA ARG A 51 -1.44 -4.66 -3.93
C ARG A 51 -1.64 -3.33 -3.19
N GLU A 52 -1.48 -3.30 -1.87
CA GLU A 52 -1.63 -2.10 -1.04
C GLU A 52 -0.28 -1.48 -0.65
N ARG A 53 0.84 -2.04 -1.12
CA ARG A 53 2.17 -1.48 -0.89
C ARG A 53 2.24 -0.03 -1.34
N LYS A 54 2.90 0.77 -0.50
CA LYS A 54 3.35 2.12 -0.83
C LYS A 54 4.80 2.25 -0.40
N GLU A 55 5.50 3.25 -0.93
CA GLU A 55 6.90 3.51 -0.58
C GLU A 55 7.15 3.57 0.95
N TYR A 56 6.22 4.17 1.71
CA TYR A 56 6.34 4.36 3.16
C TYR A 56 5.35 3.54 4.01
N SER A 57 4.62 2.60 3.39
CA SER A 57 3.67 1.77 4.15
C SER A 57 3.50 0.36 3.58
N ALA A 58 3.23 -0.58 4.47
CA ALA A 58 2.83 -1.94 4.13
C ALA A 58 1.54 -2.29 4.88
N THR A 59 0.63 -2.99 4.21
CA THR A 59 -0.60 -3.51 4.82
C THR A 59 -0.52 -5.01 4.98
N TYR A 60 -0.98 -5.52 6.12
CA TYR A 60 -1.00 -6.93 6.46
C TYR A 60 -2.40 -7.38 6.85
N VAL A 61 -2.72 -8.63 6.56
CA VAL A 61 -3.88 -9.35 7.11
C VAL A 61 -3.42 -10.19 8.28
N THR A 62 -4.06 -9.99 9.42
CA THR A 62 -3.84 -10.81 10.63
C THR A 62 -4.60 -12.15 10.50
N PRO A 63 -4.23 -13.18 11.30
CA PRO A 63 -4.92 -14.47 11.28
C PRO A 63 -6.44 -14.40 11.53
N ASP A 64 -6.90 -13.38 12.27
CA ASP A 64 -8.32 -13.12 12.54
C ASP A 64 -9.02 -12.26 11.47
N GLY A 65 -8.34 -11.98 10.35
CA GLY A 65 -8.92 -11.33 9.17
C GLY A 65 -8.95 -9.80 9.22
N ARG A 66 -8.32 -9.17 10.22
CA ARG A 66 -8.19 -7.70 10.26
C ARG A 66 -7.10 -7.25 9.29
N SER A 67 -7.28 -6.05 8.73
CA SER A 67 -6.26 -5.39 7.93
C SER A 67 -5.56 -4.31 8.76
N ILE A 68 -4.23 -4.36 8.81
CA ILE A 68 -3.38 -3.43 9.58
C ILE A 68 -2.36 -2.81 8.64
N THR A 69 -2.38 -1.48 8.52
CA THR A 69 -1.37 -0.72 7.78
C THR A 69 -0.30 -0.17 8.72
N HIS A 70 0.94 -0.54 8.46
CA HIS A 70 2.12 0.01 9.12
C HIS A 70 2.69 1.17 8.29
N TYR A 71 2.87 2.32 8.94
CA TYR A 71 3.48 3.51 8.34
C TYR A 71 4.86 3.74 8.93
N SER A 72 5.82 4.10 8.07
CA SER A 72 7.19 4.40 8.46
C SER A 72 7.58 5.81 8.02
N LYS A 73 8.53 6.39 8.75
CA LYS A 73 9.23 7.63 8.34
C LYS A 73 10.31 7.36 7.29
N GLN A 74 10.74 6.11 7.16
CA GLN A 74 11.73 5.64 6.20
C GLN A 74 11.06 4.78 5.13
N PRO A 75 11.55 4.77 3.88
CA PRO A 75 11.01 3.90 2.84
C PRO A 75 11.04 2.43 3.28
N LEU A 76 9.90 1.75 3.17
CA LEU A 76 9.75 0.32 3.40
C LEU A 76 9.82 -0.46 2.09
N ASN A 77 9.49 0.20 0.97
CA ASN A 77 9.44 -0.38 -0.36
C ASN A 77 10.12 0.55 -1.37
N TYR A 78 10.58 0.00 -2.48
CA TYR A 78 11.14 0.75 -3.62
C TYR A 78 10.62 0.17 -4.93
N TYR A 79 10.70 0.97 -6.00
CA TYR A 79 10.38 0.51 -7.35
C TYR A 79 11.56 -0.26 -7.94
N ASN A 80 11.34 -1.52 -8.29
CA ASN A 80 12.32 -2.30 -9.04
C ASN A 80 12.36 -1.89 -10.52
N PRO A 81 13.28 -2.42 -11.34
CA PRO A 81 13.38 -2.07 -12.76
C PRO A 81 12.12 -2.35 -13.59
N ASN A 82 11.23 -3.22 -13.11
CA ASN A 82 9.95 -3.54 -13.74
C ASN A 82 8.82 -2.59 -13.30
N GLY A 83 9.11 -1.58 -12.49
CA GLY A 83 8.13 -0.64 -11.96
C GLY A 83 7.24 -1.23 -10.84
N MET A 84 7.63 -2.34 -10.23
CA MET A 84 6.89 -2.96 -9.12
C MET A 84 7.45 -2.54 -7.77
N LEU A 85 6.56 -2.28 -6.80
CA LEU A 85 6.96 -2.05 -5.40
C LEU A 85 7.37 -3.35 -4.73
N VAL A 86 8.63 -3.41 -4.30
CA VAL A 86 9.23 -4.53 -3.59
C VAL A 86 9.83 -4.04 -2.26
N PRO A 87 9.87 -4.88 -1.22
CA PRO A 87 10.33 -4.47 0.10
C PRO A 87 11.83 -4.20 0.12
N VAL A 88 12.24 -3.22 0.93
CA VAL A 88 13.65 -3.01 1.26
C VAL A 88 14.14 -4.20 2.09
N ASN A 89 15.16 -4.91 1.59
CA ASN A 89 15.80 -5.99 2.34
C ASN A 89 16.86 -5.39 3.27
N VAL A 90 16.64 -5.48 4.57
CA VAL A 90 17.56 -4.97 5.59
C VAL A 90 18.68 -5.93 5.94
N THR A 91 18.57 -7.19 5.50
CA THR A 91 19.61 -8.20 5.72
C THR A 91 20.57 -8.16 4.55
N PRO A 92 21.83 -7.73 4.76
CA PRO A 92 22.81 -7.74 3.68
C PRO A 92 23.21 -9.17 3.33
N ILE A 93 23.63 -9.35 2.08
CA ILE A 93 24.18 -10.62 1.59
C ILE A 93 25.69 -10.61 1.86
N GLU A 94 26.19 -11.64 2.54
CA GLU A 94 27.62 -11.81 2.78
C GLU A 94 28.31 -12.33 1.50
N SER A 95 29.44 -11.71 1.16
CA SER A 95 30.28 -12.06 0.02
C SER A 95 31.75 -12.09 0.42
N SER A 96 32.62 -12.56 -0.48
CA SER A 96 34.08 -12.55 -0.25
C SER A 96 34.66 -11.15 -0.05
N LYS A 97 33.96 -10.10 -0.52
CA LYS A 97 34.37 -8.69 -0.36
C LYS A 97 33.86 -8.07 0.94
N GLY A 98 32.75 -8.56 1.49
CA GLY A 98 32.03 -7.99 2.63
C GLY A 98 30.52 -8.10 2.49
N PHE A 99 29.77 -7.13 3.02
CA PHE A 99 28.31 -7.15 3.11
C PHE A 99 27.65 -6.27 2.05
N THR A 100 26.79 -6.84 1.21
CA THR A 100 26.19 -6.15 0.06
C THR A 100 24.68 -6.09 0.15
N ALA A 101 24.10 -4.90 -0.09
CA ALA A 101 22.68 -4.73 -0.36
C ALA A 101 22.40 -4.93 -1.86
N ALA A 102 22.45 -6.18 -2.34
CA ALA A 102 22.48 -6.49 -3.78
C ALA A 102 21.17 -6.17 -4.52
N ASP A 103 20.03 -6.36 -3.85
CA ASP A 103 18.72 -6.27 -4.50
C ASP A 103 18.22 -4.83 -4.66
N GLN A 104 18.89 -3.85 -4.06
CA GLN A 104 18.48 -2.44 -4.04
C GLN A 104 18.97 -1.69 -5.30
N PRO A 105 18.26 -0.63 -5.77
CA PRO A 105 18.59 0.08 -7.00
C PRO A 105 20.00 0.70 -7.02
N ASN A 106 20.47 1.12 -5.84
CA ASN A 106 21.85 1.53 -5.62
C ASN A 106 22.47 0.47 -4.71
N SER A 107 23.06 -0.56 -5.32
CA SER A 107 23.70 -1.59 -4.52
C SER A 107 24.90 -0.99 -3.80
N VAL A 108 24.97 -1.20 -2.49
CA VAL A 108 26.07 -0.70 -1.67
C VAL A 108 26.73 -1.89 -1.00
N THR A 109 28.06 -1.92 -1.05
CA THR A 109 28.88 -2.94 -0.38
C THR A 109 29.74 -2.31 0.70
N LEU A 110 29.59 -2.80 1.93
CA LEU A 110 30.57 -2.58 2.99
C LEU A 110 31.69 -3.60 2.84
N LEU A 111 32.88 -3.14 2.45
CA LEU A 111 34.06 -3.97 2.28
C LEU A 111 34.62 -4.43 3.64
N ASN A 112 35.33 -5.55 3.65
CA ASN A 112 36.03 -6.07 4.85
C ASN A 112 37.06 -5.09 5.43
N THR A 113 37.49 -4.11 4.64
CA THR A 113 38.37 -3.01 5.05
C THR A 113 37.64 -1.89 5.81
N GLY A 114 36.31 -1.94 5.88
CA GLY A 114 35.45 -0.88 6.43
C GLY A 114 35.11 0.23 5.41
N ALA A 115 35.61 0.16 4.18
CA ALA A 115 35.26 1.09 3.12
C ALA A 115 33.90 0.76 2.49
N VAL A 116 33.26 1.75 1.88
CA VAL A 116 31.96 1.62 1.18
C VAL A 116 32.19 1.72 -0.32
N GLU A 117 31.72 0.72 -1.06
CA GLU A 117 31.67 0.67 -2.53
C GLU A 117 30.20 0.84 -2.97
N ILE A 118 29.95 1.78 -3.89
CA ILE A 118 28.62 2.10 -4.47
C ILE A 118 28.68 1.81 -5.96
#